data_AF-A0A9P6DNF0-F1
#
_entry.id   AF-A0A9P6DNF0-F1
#
_cell.length_a   1.000
_cell.length_b   1.000
_cell.length_c   1.000
_cell.angle_alpha   90.00
_cell.angle_beta   90.00
_cell.angle_gamma   90.00
#
_symmetry.space_group_name_H-M   'P 1'
#
loop_
_entity.id
_entity.type
_entity.pdbx_description
1 polymer ?
#
loop_
_entity_poly.entity_id
_entity_poly.type
_entity_poly.pdbx_seq_one_letter_code
_entity_poly.pdbx_strand_id
1 'polypeptide(L)'
;MHHPPSHSSPHPPLDKTWDRIRTWLSNEYPELGDTLNYGVLPATLAEIELNLGAQLPKAVRESYLVVDGQEAESSAGCSEGLFFGLTLLPLDDVLEEWRFWREVDDDPATGANPQLRDAMQAIPVGWMRREYSCRGWIPLIADRAGNYIGVDLMPGEGGAVGQVIVFGRDFDTKIVLWRGDGESGWARWLASFADDLESGEGFELRGSDADASDEDSEDSLGYESYYSSGVGGVKGGDGGAMGGLRFTGEYKGWNAI
;
A
#
# COMPACT_ATOMS: atom_id res chain seq x y z
N MET A 1 24.81 33.90 -22.65
CA MET A 1 24.64 32.48 -22.29
C MET A 1 23.34 32.37 -21.52
N HIS A 2 22.25 31.93 -22.16
CA HIS A 2 20.99 31.67 -21.48
C HIS A 2 21.13 30.35 -20.72
N HIS A 3 21.09 30.39 -19.39
CA HIS A 3 20.77 29.20 -18.62
C HIS A 3 19.30 28.85 -18.90
N PRO A 4 18.97 27.61 -19.29
CA PRO A 4 17.58 27.18 -19.28
C PRO A 4 17.07 27.18 -17.82
N PRO A 5 15.78 27.48 -17.59
CA PRO A 5 15.22 27.38 -16.25
C PRO A 5 15.38 25.95 -15.74
N SER A 6 15.90 25.79 -14.52
CA SER A 6 15.89 24.50 -13.84
C SER A 6 14.43 24.11 -13.63
N HIS A 7 13.93 23.17 -14.42
CA HIS A 7 12.63 22.55 -14.17
C HIS A 7 12.75 21.79 -12.85
N SER A 8 12.31 22.41 -11.75
CA SER A 8 12.11 21.70 -10.49
C SER A 8 11.15 20.55 -10.75
N SER A 9 11.55 19.33 -10.40
CA SER A 9 10.67 18.16 -10.46
C SER A 9 9.38 18.45 -9.69
N PRO A 10 8.19 18.05 -10.19
CA PRO A 10 6.92 18.27 -9.50
C PRO A 10 6.77 17.48 -8.19
N HIS A 11 7.71 16.58 -7.89
CA HIS A 11 7.77 15.79 -6.68
C HIS A 11 9.23 15.57 -6.22
N PRO A 12 9.45 15.22 -4.94
CA PRO A 12 10.76 14.76 -4.47
C PRO A 12 11.27 13.57 -5.30
N PRO A 13 12.59 13.48 -5.58
CA PRO A 13 13.17 12.31 -6.24
C PRO A 13 12.88 11.02 -5.45
N LEU A 14 12.47 9.96 -6.15
CA LEU A 14 12.05 8.70 -5.52
C LEU A 14 13.21 8.00 -4.80
N ASP A 15 14.44 8.12 -5.31
CA ASP A 15 15.64 7.63 -4.63
C ASP A 15 15.80 8.26 -3.24
N LYS A 16 15.56 9.58 -3.14
CA LYS A 16 15.61 10.29 -1.85
C LYS A 16 14.46 9.96 -0.93
N THR A 17 13.26 9.76 -1.47
CA THR A 17 12.13 9.29 -0.67
C THR A 17 12.38 7.89 -0.10
N TRP A 18 12.93 6.97 -0.90
CA TRP A 18 13.28 5.63 -0.42
C TRP A 18 14.46 5.64 0.56
N ASP A 19 15.46 6.50 0.37
CA ASP A 19 16.57 6.66 1.32
C ASP A 19 16.04 7.07 2.72
N ARG A 20 15.03 7.96 2.78
CA ARG A 20 14.36 8.37 4.03
C ARG A 20 13.67 7.18 4.71
N ILE A 21 12.87 6.43 3.95
CA ILE A 21 12.17 5.24 4.45
C ILE A 21 13.17 4.19 4.96
N ARG A 22 14.23 3.90 4.19
CA ARG A 22 15.31 2.98 4.62
C ARG A 22 16.01 3.44 5.88
N THR A 23 16.27 4.75 6.00
CA THR A 23 16.90 5.31 7.20
C THR A 23 16.02 5.08 8.43
N TRP A 24 14.72 5.37 8.31
CA TRP A 24 13.76 5.11 9.39
C TRP A 24 13.70 3.63 9.75
N LEU A 25 13.55 2.74 8.76
CA LEU A 25 13.50 1.29 8.97
C LEU A 25 14.78 0.78 9.64
N SER A 26 15.96 1.26 9.25
CA SER A 26 17.22 0.82 9.86
C SER A 26 17.37 1.21 11.33
N ASN A 27 16.65 2.25 11.79
CA ASN A 27 16.68 2.72 13.17
C ASN A 27 15.56 2.11 14.02
N GLU A 28 14.35 2.02 13.46
CA GLU A 28 13.14 1.72 14.22
C GLU A 28 12.62 0.30 13.99
N TYR A 29 12.74 -0.23 12.75
CA TYR A 29 12.24 -1.57 12.41
C TYR A 29 13.13 -2.30 11.38
N PRO A 30 14.33 -2.75 11.79
CA PRO A 30 15.32 -3.30 10.86
C PRO A 30 14.83 -4.57 10.13
N GLU A 31 14.09 -5.44 10.82
CA GLU A 31 13.59 -6.69 10.24
C GLU A 31 12.59 -6.43 9.11
N LEU A 32 11.78 -5.37 9.22
CA LEU A 32 10.91 -4.91 8.14
C LEU A 32 11.73 -4.27 7.00
N GLY A 33 12.78 -3.53 7.33
CA GLY A 33 13.75 -3.00 6.36
C GLY A 33 14.41 -4.07 5.50
N ASP A 34 14.75 -5.21 6.11
CA ASP A 34 15.37 -6.37 5.44
C ASP A 34 14.43 -7.06 4.45
N THR A 35 13.12 -6.79 4.49
CA THR A 35 12.17 -7.28 3.49
C THR A 35 12.26 -6.53 2.16
N LEU A 36 12.86 -5.34 2.10
CA LEU A 36 12.86 -4.52 0.89
C LEU A 36 13.78 -5.10 -0.20
N ASN A 37 13.21 -5.38 -1.37
CA ASN A 37 13.98 -5.84 -2.51
C ASN A 37 14.86 -4.75 -3.11
N TYR A 38 15.92 -5.16 -3.80
CA TYR A 38 16.65 -4.28 -4.71
C TYR A 38 15.75 -3.84 -5.86
N GLY A 39 16.07 -2.70 -6.47
CA GLY A 39 15.33 -2.18 -7.60
C GLY A 39 15.29 -3.13 -8.80
N VAL A 40 14.16 -3.14 -9.49
CA VAL A 40 13.93 -3.98 -10.66
C VAL A 40 14.87 -3.62 -11.80
N LEU A 41 15.25 -4.61 -12.61
CA LEU A 41 16.02 -4.34 -13.81
C LEU A 41 15.16 -3.61 -14.87
N PRO A 42 15.70 -2.61 -15.60
CA PRO A 42 14.95 -1.89 -16.62
C PRO A 42 14.34 -2.79 -17.73
N ALA A 43 15.01 -3.90 -18.06
CA ALA A 43 14.52 -4.86 -19.05
C ALA A 43 13.29 -5.63 -18.52
N THR A 44 13.33 -6.09 -17.26
CA THR A 44 12.22 -6.74 -16.57
C THR A 44 11.02 -5.81 -16.46
N LEU A 45 11.23 -4.55 -16.04
CA LEU A 45 10.18 -3.54 -16.01
C LEU A 45 9.50 -3.37 -17.39
N ALA A 46 10.29 -3.29 -18.46
CA ALA A 46 9.76 -3.14 -19.82
C ALA A 46 8.97 -4.38 -20.29
N GLU A 47 9.40 -5.59 -19.89
CA GLU A 47 8.67 -6.82 -20.16
C GLU A 47 7.33 -6.88 -19.42
N ILE A 48 7.30 -6.44 -18.16
CA ILE A 48 6.07 -6.38 -17.37
C ILE A 48 5.08 -5.37 -17.96
N GLU A 49 5.54 -4.17 -18.34
CA GLU A 49 4.69 -3.18 -19.04
C GLU A 49 4.11 -3.72 -20.37
N LEU A 50 4.90 -4.52 -21.10
CA LEU A 50 4.42 -5.18 -22.32
C LEU A 50 3.29 -6.18 -21.99
N ASN A 51 3.41 -6.93 -20.91
CA ASN A 51 2.40 -7.90 -20.46
C ASN A 51 1.14 -7.23 -19.92
N LEU A 52 1.28 -6.12 -19.18
CA LEU A 52 0.16 -5.29 -18.72
C LEU A 52 -0.58 -4.63 -19.91
N GLY A 53 0.12 -4.44 -21.03
CA GLY A 53 -0.39 -3.72 -22.20
C GLY A 53 -0.52 -2.22 -21.96
N ALA A 54 0.23 -1.68 -21.01
CA ALA A 54 0.27 -0.27 -20.65
C ALA A 54 1.64 0.08 -20.02
N GLN A 55 2.10 1.32 -20.21
CA GLN A 55 3.24 1.83 -19.47
C GLN A 55 2.80 2.27 -18.08
N LEU A 56 3.62 1.98 -17.08
CA LEU A 56 3.41 2.48 -15.73
C LEU A 56 3.73 3.98 -15.68
N PRO A 57 3.07 4.74 -14.79
CA PRO A 57 3.38 6.15 -14.59
C PRO A 57 4.85 6.33 -14.25
N LYS A 58 5.46 7.42 -14.72
CA LYS A 58 6.89 7.68 -14.53
C LYS A 58 7.33 7.55 -13.07
N ALA A 59 6.54 8.08 -12.13
CA ALA A 59 6.81 8.00 -10.70
C ALA A 59 6.83 6.56 -10.17
N VAL A 60 5.96 5.68 -10.69
CA VAL A 60 5.93 4.26 -10.31
C VAL A 60 7.17 3.56 -10.85
N ARG A 61 7.51 3.80 -12.12
CA ARG A 61 8.74 3.26 -12.74
C ARG A 61 9.99 3.65 -11.95
N GLU A 62 10.14 4.94 -11.64
CA GLU A 62 11.26 5.45 -10.85
C GLU A 62 11.33 4.83 -9.44
N SER A 63 10.18 4.60 -8.80
CA SER A 63 10.09 3.94 -7.51
C SER A 63 10.57 2.48 -7.59
N TYR A 64 10.07 1.71 -8.55
CA TYR A 64 10.41 0.29 -8.70
C TYR A 64 11.85 0.05 -9.14
N LEU A 65 12.46 0.99 -9.85
CA LEU A 65 13.91 0.96 -10.14
C LEU A 65 14.77 1.15 -8.87
N VAL A 66 14.19 1.55 -7.74
CA VAL A 66 14.89 1.72 -6.45
C VAL A 66 14.56 0.59 -5.47
N VAL A 67 13.28 0.17 -5.40
CA VAL A 67 12.77 -0.91 -4.55
C VAL A 67 11.70 -1.71 -5.30
N ASP A 68 11.96 -2.99 -5.56
CA ASP A 68 11.00 -3.90 -6.23
C ASP A 68 10.12 -4.67 -5.24
N GLY A 69 9.34 -3.93 -4.45
CA GLY A 69 8.47 -4.53 -3.44
C GLY A 69 9.20 -5.14 -2.24
N GLN A 70 8.47 -5.98 -1.51
CA GLN A 70 8.95 -6.73 -0.36
C GLN A 70 9.09 -8.23 -0.68
N GLU A 71 10.10 -8.88 -0.13
CA GLU A 71 10.26 -10.33 -0.15
C GLU A 71 9.33 -10.97 0.89
N ALA A 72 8.42 -11.85 0.45
CA ALA A 72 7.44 -12.50 1.32
C ALA A 72 8.08 -13.45 2.35
N GLU A 73 9.29 -13.94 2.07
CA GLU A 73 10.06 -14.88 2.90
C GLU A 73 11.42 -14.28 3.22
N SER A 74 11.43 -13.09 3.83
CA SER A 74 12.68 -12.48 4.27
C SER A 74 13.41 -13.43 5.24
N SER A 75 14.73 -13.54 5.06
CA SER A 75 15.59 -14.34 5.94
C SER A 75 15.52 -13.97 7.43
N ALA A 76 14.94 -12.82 7.76
CA ALA A 76 14.72 -12.31 9.11
C ALA A 76 13.42 -12.84 9.77
N GLY A 77 12.57 -13.58 9.06
CA GLY A 77 11.29 -14.08 9.58
C GLY A 77 10.22 -12.99 9.75
N CYS A 78 10.47 -11.77 9.23
CA CYS A 78 9.46 -10.73 9.14
C CYS A 78 8.59 -10.96 7.90
N SER A 79 7.28 -11.00 8.11
CA SER A 79 6.27 -11.14 7.05
C SER A 79 5.29 -9.95 7.03
N GLU A 80 5.64 -8.86 7.70
CA GLU A 80 4.81 -7.67 7.82
C GLU A 80 4.91 -6.77 6.58
N GLY A 81 3.80 -6.12 6.24
CA GLY A 81 3.75 -5.17 5.15
C GLY A 81 4.22 -3.78 5.56
N LEU A 82 5.03 -3.14 4.71
CA LEU A 82 5.61 -1.82 4.94
C LEU A 82 4.54 -0.75 5.19
N PHE A 83 3.45 -0.80 4.45
CA PHE A 83 2.41 0.23 4.48
C PHE A 83 1.35 -0.12 5.53
N PHE A 84 1.73 0.03 6.81
CA PHE A 84 0.85 -0.25 7.96
C PHE A 84 0.28 -1.68 7.95
N GLY A 85 1.13 -2.66 7.66
CA GLY A 85 0.75 -4.07 7.51
C GLY A 85 0.41 -4.48 6.08
N LEU A 86 0.23 -3.53 5.16
CA LEU A 86 -0.01 -3.82 3.74
C LEU A 86 1.33 -4.00 2.99
N THR A 87 1.42 -5.08 2.20
CA THR A 87 2.66 -5.50 1.53
C THR A 87 2.84 -4.73 0.22
N LEU A 88 4.00 -4.12 -0.01
CA LEU A 88 4.37 -3.63 -1.35
C LEU A 88 4.74 -4.82 -2.23
N LEU A 89 3.99 -5.03 -3.30
CA LEU A 89 4.18 -6.17 -4.20
C LEU A 89 5.42 -5.96 -5.09
N PRO A 90 6.28 -6.98 -5.24
CA PRO A 90 7.21 -7.08 -6.37
C PRO A 90 6.45 -6.98 -7.71
N LEU A 91 7.06 -6.44 -8.76
CA LEU A 91 6.33 -6.24 -10.03
C LEU A 91 5.82 -7.52 -10.68
N ASP A 92 6.48 -8.66 -10.45
CA ASP A 92 5.99 -9.95 -10.93
C ASP A 92 4.65 -10.28 -10.26
N ASP A 93 4.54 -10.10 -8.94
CA ASP A 93 3.30 -10.29 -8.18
C ASP A 93 2.22 -9.26 -8.60
N VAL A 94 2.60 -8.01 -8.87
CA VAL A 94 1.69 -7.00 -9.45
C VAL A 94 1.05 -7.52 -10.74
N LEU A 95 1.84 -8.15 -11.62
CA LEU A 95 1.35 -8.69 -12.87
C LEU A 95 0.44 -9.91 -12.66
N GLU A 96 0.76 -10.78 -11.71
CA GLU A 96 -0.06 -11.95 -11.36
C GLU A 96 -1.42 -11.53 -10.78
N GLU A 97 -1.43 -10.62 -9.82
CA GLU A 97 -2.65 -10.05 -9.24
C GLU A 97 -3.49 -9.35 -10.31
N TRP A 98 -2.87 -8.55 -11.17
CA TRP A 98 -3.56 -7.90 -12.28
C TRP A 98 -4.20 -8.91 -13.24
N ARG A 99 -3.51 -10.01 -13.58
CA ARG A 99 -4.01 -11.10 -14.43
C ARG A 99 -5.20 -11.80 -13.81
N PHE A 100 -5.12 -12.13 -12.52
CA PHE A 100 -6.25 -12.70 -11.77
C PHE A 100 -7.49 -11.81 -11.89
N TRP A 101 -7.34 -10.50 -11.70
CA TRP A 101 -8.44 -9.55 -11.86
C TRP A 101 -8.98 -9.42 -13.28
N ARG A 102 -8.22 -9.82 -14.32
CA ARG A 102 -8.75 -9.91 -15.69
C ARG A 102 -9.72 -11.08 -15.85
N GLU A 103 -9.49 -12.19 -15.13
CA GLU A 103 -10.40 -13.34 -15.13
C GLU A 103 -11.75 -13.01 -14.45
N VAL A 104 -11.72 -12.07 -13.49
CA VAL A 104 -12.89 -11.57 -12.76
C VAL A 104 -13.77 -10.62 -13.61
N ASP A 105 -13.21 -9.95 -14.62
CA ASP A 105 -13.95 -8.94 -15.41
C ASP A 105 -15.23 -9.50 -16.04
N ASP A 106 -15.18 -10.73 -16.55
CA ASP A 106 -16.26 -11.37 -17.30
C ASP A 106 -17.14 -12.30 -16.43
N ASP A 107 -16.85 -12.42 -15.12
CA ASP A 107 -17.63 -13.28 -14.22
C ASP A 107 -19.02 -12.66 -13.96
N PRO A 108 -20.13 -13.36 -14.31
CA PRO A 108 -21.48 -12.85 -14.13
C PRO A 108 -21.89 -12.70 -12.65
N ALA A 109 -21.18 -13.34 -11.72
CA ALA A 109 -21.41 -13.15 -10.29
C ALA A 109 -20.74 -11.86 -9.77
N THR A 110 -19.69 -11.37 -10.43
CA THR A 110 -18.86 -10.26 -9.98
C THR A 110 -18.66 -9.19 -11.07
N GLY A 111 -17.58 -9.20 -11.86
CA GLY A 111 -17.21 -8.11 -12.78
C GLY A 111 -18.24 -7.79 -13.86
N ALA A 112 -18.96 -8.81 -14.35
CA ALA A 112 -20.03 -8.67 -15.33
C ALA A 112 -21.44 -8.57 -14.72
N ASN A 113 -21.54 -8.53 -13.38
CA ASN A 113 -22.82 -8.41 -12.67
C ASN A 113 -23.38 -6.98 -12.76
N PRO A 114 -24.51 -6.73 -13.42
CA PRO A 114 -25.04 -5.37 -13.58
C PRO A 114 -25.44 -4.72 -12.25
N GLN A 115 -26.02 -5.49 -11.32
CA GLN A 115 -26.44 -4.97 -10.01
C GLN A 115 -25.24 -4.56 -9.17
N LEU A 116 -24.16 -5.33 -9.21
CA LEU A 116 -22.92 -4.97 -8.52
C LEU A 116 -22.32 -3.70 -9.13
N ARG A 117 -22.22 -3.63 -10.46
CA ARG A 117 -21.70 -2.45 -11.18
C ARG A 117 -22.49 -1.17 -10.84
N ASP A 118 -23.82 -1.26 -10.76
CA ASP A 118 -24.67 -0.13 -10.39
C ASP A 118 -24.45 0.36 -8.95
N ALA A 119 -24.01 -0.52 -8.04
CA ALA A 119 -23.69 -0.17 -6.66
C ALA A 119 -22.33 0.52 -6.51
N MET A 120 -21.39 0.33 -7.45
CA MET A 120 -20.03 0.87 -7.36
C MET A 120 -19.99 2.39 -7.29
N GLN A 121 -19.18 2.93 -6.39
CA GLN A 121 -18.98 4.37 -6.19
C GLN A 121 -17.50 4.76 -6.30
N ALA A 122 -17.27 6.07 -6.39
CA ALA A 122 -15.95 6.66 -6.40
C ALA A 122 -15.93 7.93 -5.55
N ILE A 123 -14.85 8.13 -4.80
CA ILE A 123 -14.57 9.35 -4.04
C ILE A 123 -13.20 9.89 -4.47
N PRO A 124 -13.11 11.13 -4.98
CA PRO A 124 -14.24 12.02 -5.30
C PRO A 124 -15.11 11.50 -6.45
N VAL A 125 -16.37 11.96 -6.50
CA VAL A 125 -17.32 11.55 -7.53
C VAL A 125 -16.78 11.91 -8.92
N GLY A 126 -16.78 10.93 -9.83
CA GLY A 126 -16.33 11.12 -11.21
C GLY A 126 -14.81 11.04 -11.43
N TRP A 127 -14.02 10.83 -10.37
CA TRP A 127 -12.56 10.71 -10.50
C TRP A 127 -12.10 9.30 -10.88
N MET A 128 -12.91 8.30 -10.58
CA MET A 128 -12.67 6.90 -10.94
C MET A 128 -13.86 6.33 -11.66
N ARG A 129 -13.63 5.27 -12.44
CA ARG A 129 -14.69 4.47 -13.03
C ARG A 129 -15.46 3.73 -11.94
N ARG A 130 -16.79 3.70 -12.05
CA ARG A 130 -17.68 2.96 -11.16
C ARG A 130 -17.81 1.52 -11.65
N GLU A 131 -16.76 0.75 -11.41
CA GLU A 131 -16.64 -0.64 -11.86
C GLU A 131 -16.21 -1.51 -10.68
N TYR A 132 -16.51 -2.80 -10.73
CA TYR A 132 -16.01 -3.75 -9.72
C TYR A 132 -14.50 -3.95 -9.90
N SER A 133 -14.09 -4.20 -11.15
CA SER A 133 -12.69 -4.30 -11.61
C SER A 133 -12.46 -3.41 -12.83
N CYS A 134 -11.21 -2.99 -13.06
CA CYS A 134 -10.84 -2.19 -14.23
C CYS A 134 -9.43 -2.51 -14.68
N ARG A 135 -9.22 -2.69 -15.99
CA ARG A 135 -7.91 -3.02 -16.58
C ARG A 135 -6.83 -1.99 -16.30
N GLY A 136 -7.24 -0.75 -16.07
CA GLY A 136 -6.34 0.37 -15.80
C GLY A 136 -5.91 0.46 -14.33
N TRP A 137 -6.49 -0.34 -13.44
CA TRP A 137 -6.11 -0.32 -12.03
C TRP A 137 -4.98 -1.31 -11.80
N ILE A 138 -3.80 -0.80 -11.43
CA ILE A 138 -2.60 -1.60 -11.24
C ILE A 138 -2.35 -1.75 -9.73
N PRO A 139 -2.46 -2.97 -9.17
CA PRO A 139 -2.31 -3.22 -7.73
C PRO A 139 -0.84 -3.15 -7.34
N LEU A 140 -0.44 -2.22 -6.47
CA LEU A 140 0.96 -2.07 -6.06
C LEU A 140 1.19 -2.53 -4.62
N ILE A 141 0.20 -2.32 -3.76
CA ILE A 141 0.24 -2.70 -2.35
C ILE A 141 -0.99 -3.56 -2.07
N ALA A 142 -0.83 -4.67 -1.36
CA ALA A 142 -1.90 -5.63 -1.08
C ALA A 142 -2.08 -5.90 0.42
N ASP A 143 -3.33 -6.20 0.80
CA ASP A 143 -3.69 -6.72 2.11
C ASP A 143 -3.66 -8.27 2.19
N ARG A 144 -3.34 -8.94 1.06
CA ARG A 144 -3.39 -10.40 0.87
C ARG A 144 -4.79 -11.04 1.03
N ALA A 145 -5.84 -10.23 1.02
CA ALA A 145 -7.24 -10.67 1.07
C ALA A 145 -8.07 -10.21 -0.15
N GLY A 146 -7.41 -9.58 -1.13
CA GLY A 146 -8.01 -9.12 -2.38
C GLY A 146 -8.30 -7.63 -2.42
N ASN A 147 -7.68 -6.83 -1.56
CA ASN A 147 -7.76 -5.38 -1.57
C ASN A 147 -6.39 -4.72 -1.74
N TYR A 148 -6.39 -3.57 -2.40
CA TYR A 148 -5.16 -2.96 -2.89
C TYR A 148 -5.15 -1.45 -2.76
N ILE A 149 -3.94 -0.93 -2.59
CA ILE A 149 -3.57 0.43 -3.01
C ILE A 149 -2.79 0.31 -4.31
N GLY A 150 -3.08 1.15 -5.28
CA GLY A 150 -2.41 1.09 -6.58
C GLY A 150 -2.59 2.37 -7.37
N VAL A 151 -2.37 2.29 -8.68
CA VAL A 151 -2.51 3.45 -9.58
C VAL A 151 -3.58 3.24 -10.65
N ASP A 152 -4.28 4.32 -11.00
CA ASP A 152 -5.32 4.33 -12.03
C ASP A 152 -4.78 4.87 -13.36
N LEU A 153 -4.75 4.02 -14.39
CA LEU A 153 -4.38 4.38 -15.75
C LEU A 153 -5.59 4.70 -16.64
N MET A 154 -6.81 4.53 -16.14
CA MET A 154 -8.06 4.80 -16.85
C MET A 154 -9.05 5.56 -15.95
N PRO A 155 -8.69 6.77 -15.49
CA PRO A 155 -9.52 7.55 -14.57
C PRO A 155 -10.87 7.93 -15.19
N GLY A 156 -11.78 8.39 -14.33
CA GLY A 156 -12.99 9.09 -14.75
C GLY A 156 -12.68 10.50 -15.26
N GLU A 157 -13.70 11.21 -15.76
CA GLU A 157 -13.53 12.55 -16.35
C GLU A 157 -12.97 13.60 -15.38
N GLY A 158 -13.20 13.44 -14.08
CA GLY A 158 -12.67 14.33 -13.04
C GLY A 158 -11.30 13.92 -12.50
N GLY A 159 -10.81 12.72 -12.85
CA GLY A 159 -9.57 12.17 -12.32
C GLY A 159 -8.38 12.39 -13.25
N ALA A 160 -7.24 11.81 -12.88
CA ALA A 160 -6.01 11.91 -13.65
C ALA A 160 -5.27 10.58 -13.72
N VAL A 161 -4.60 10.34 -14.85
CA VAL A 161 -3.79 9.13 -15.06
C VAL A 161 -2.63 9.13 -14.06
N GLY A 162 -2.43 7.99 -13.40
CA GLY A 162 -1.41 7.81 -12.37
C GLY A 162 -1.85 8.18 -10.95
N GLN A 163 -3.11 8.56 -10.76
CA GLN A 163 -3.63 8.82 -9.41
C GLN A 163 -3.60 7.55 -8.55
N VAL A 164 -3.26 7.68 -7.27
CA VAL A 164 -3.19 6.60 -6.29
C VAL A 164 -4.57 6.33 -5.73
N ILE A 165 -4.98 5.06 -5.76
CA ILE A 165 -6.35 4.63 -5.49
C ILE A 165 -6.41 3.44 -4.55
N VAL A 166 -7.51 3.33 -3.82
CA VAL A 166 -7.92 2.12 -3.09
C VAL A 166 -9.02 1.41 -3.88
N PHE A 167 -8.85 0.12 -4.09
CA PHE A 167 -9.79 -0.73 -4.82
C PHE A 167 -9.60 -2.20 -4.42
N GLY A 168 -10.53 -3.07 -4.84
CA GLY A 168 -10.45 -4.49 -4.59
C GLY A 168 -11.80 -5.10 -4.28
N ARG A 169 -11.75 -6.34 -3.78
CA ARG A 169 -12.90 -7.21 -3.49
C ARG A 169 -13.93 -6.54 -2.59
N ASP A 170 -13.47 -5.88 -1.53
CA ASP A 170 -14.33 -5.32 -0.49
C ASP A 170 -14.53 -3.80 -0.62
N PHE A 171 -14.00 -3.21 -1.70
CA PHE A 171 -14.10 -1.78 -1.97
C PHE A 171 -15.12 -1.49 -3.08
N ASP A 172 -16.41 -1.54 -2.72
CA ASP A 172 -17.50 -1.07 -3.60
C ASP A 172 -17.38 0.44 -3.88
N THR A 173 -16.90 1.19 -2.90
CA THR A 173 -16.53 2.60 -3.04
C THR A 173 -15.02 2.72 -3.20
N LYS A 174 -14.58 3.10 -4.39
CA LYS A 174 -13.17 3.34 -4.67
C LYS A 174 -12.77 4.74 -4.23
N ILE A 175 -11.52 4.91 -3.81
CA ILE A 175 -11.07 6.16 -3.19
C ILE A 175 -9.77 6.59 -3.84
N VAL A 176 -9.70 7.84 -4.31
CA VAL A 176 -8.42 8.49 -4.65
C VAL A 176 -7.79 8.97 -3.34
N LEU A 177 -6.57 8.50 -3.05
CA LEU A 177 -5.88 8.84 -1.81
C LEU A 177 -5.41 10.30 -1.81
N TRP A 178 -5.45 10.91 -0.63
CA TRP A 178 -4.95 12.25 -0.40
C TRP A 178 -3.48 12.36 -0.85
N ARG A 179 -3.12 13.48 -1.50
CA ARG A 179 -1.81 13.73 -2.16
C ARG A 179 -1.45 12.74 -3.29
N GLY A 180 -2.31 11.79 -3.59
CA GLY A 180 -2.13 10.78 -4.63
C GLY A 180 -2.68 11.16 -5.99
N ASP A 181 -3.15 12.39 -6.23
CA ASP A 181 -3.73 12.80 -7.51
C ASP A 181 -2.67 13.00 -8.62
N GLY A 182 -3.08 12.95 -9.90
CA GLY A 182 -2.22 13.30 -11.04
C GLY A 182 -1.10 12.31 -11.39
N GLU A 183 -0.33 12.63 -12.43
CA GLU A 183 0.74 11.78 -12.98
C GLU A 183 1.90 11.55 -11.98
N SER A 184 2.09 12.50 -11.06
CA SER A 184 3.08 12.42 -9.98
C SER A 184 2.48 11.95 -8.64
N GLY A 185 1.25 11.44 -8.66
CA GLY A 185 0.50 11.05 -7.46
C GLY A 185 1.26 10.07 -6.59
N TRP A 186 1.81 9.00 -7.18
CA TRP A 186 2.61 8.01 -6.46
C TRP A 186 3.79 8.61 -5.70
N ALA A 187 4.56 9.49 -6.34
CA ALA A 187 5.72 10.10 -5.71
C ALA A 187 5.35 11.03 -4.55
N ARG A 188 4.27 11.80 -4.69
CA ARG A 188 3.78 12.70 -3.63
C ARG A 188 3.18 11.92 -2.47
N TRP A 189 2.42 10.88 -2.75
CA TRP A 189 1.82 10.00 -1.75
C TRP A 189 2.89 9.23 -0.96
N LEU A 190 3.89 8.67 -1.65
CA LEU A 190 5.02 7.99 -1.00
C LEU A 190 5.86 8.96 -0.16
N ALA A 191 6.07 10.19 -0.65
CA ALA A 191 6.77 11.22 0.12
C ALA A 191 6.00 11.60 1.39
N SER A 192 4.65 11.67 1.35
CA SER A 192 3.87 11.89 2.56
C SER A 192 3.94 10.72 3.53
N PHE A 193 3.99 9.48 3.04
CA PHE A 193 4.21 8.32 3.91
C PHE A 193 5.57 8.42 4.63
N ALA A 194 6.63 8.84 3.94
CA ALA A 194 7.92 9.11 4.58
C ALA A 194 7.86 10.25 5.61
N ASP A 195 7.10 11.32 5.33
CA ASP A 195 6.86 12.40 6.29
C ASP A 195 6.15 11.87 7.56
N ASP A 196 5.15 10.99 7.39
CA ASP A 196 4.40 10.39 8.50
C ASP A 196 5.32 9.54 9.39
N LEU A 197 6.17 8.67 8.80
CA LEU A 197 7.17 7.89 9.54
C LEU A 197 8.13 8.77 10.34
N GLU A 198 8.65 9.84 9.74
CA GLU A 198 9.62 10.74 10.37
C GLU A 198 8.99 11.66 11.42
N SER A 199 7.68 11.92 11.34
CA SER A 199 7.01 12.82 12.28
C SER A 199 6.97 12.27 13.70
N GLY A 200 7.05 10.94 13.86
CA GLY A 200 6.82 10.26 15.13
C GLY A 200 5.40 10.40 15.67
N GLU A 201 4.49 11.06 14.93
CA GLU A 201 3.06 11.06 15.22
C GLU A 201 2.45 9.82 14.59
N GLY A 202 1.82 8.96 15.39
CA GLY A 202 0.99 7.90 14.85
C GLY A 202 1.41 6.50 15.25
N PHE A 203 2.66 6.18 15.60
CA PHE A 203 3.05 4.79 15.91
C PHE A 203 4.11 4.64 17.00
N GLU A 204 3.97 3.59 17.83
CA GLU A 204 5.03 3.07 18.69
C GLU A 204 5.26 1.58 18.37
N LEU A 205 6.53 1.19 18.20
CA LEU A 205 6.95 -0.21 18.23
C LEU A 205 7.12 -0.61 19.70
N ARG A 206 6.27 -1.52 20.19
CA ARG A 206 6.52 -2.13 21.51
C ARG A 206 7.70 -3.08 21.37
N GLY A 207 8.86 -2.67 21.90
CA GLY A 207 9.98 -3.58 22.13
C GLY A 207 9.57 -4.71 23.10
N SER A 208 10.25 -5.85 23.00
CA SER A 208 10.13 -6.98 23.92
C SER A 208 10.44 -6.65 25.39
N ASP A 209 10.91 -5.43 25.66
CA ASP A 209 11.33 -4.93 26.97
C ASP A 209 10.32 -3.94 27.57
N ALA A 210 9.02 -4.08 27.27
CA ALA A 210 7.98 -3.53 28.14
C ALA A 210 7.91 -4.39 29.40
N ASP A 211 8.84 -4.12 30.31
CA ASP A 211 8.95 -4.70 31.64
C ASP A 211 7.57 -4.82 32.30
N ALA A 212 7.39 -5.97 32.92
CA ALA A 212 6.32 -6.31 33.81
C ALA A 212 6.28 -5.34 35.01
N SER A 213 5.58 -4.22 34.88
CA SER A 213 4.96 -3.52 36.00
C SER A 213 3.99 -2.48 35.47
N ASP A 214 2.73 -2.86 35.34
CA ASP A 214 1.59 -2.08 35.85
C ASP A 214 0.36 -2.99 35.71
N GLU A 215 0.10 -3.73 36.80
CA GLU A 215 -1.23 -4.28 37.08
C GLU A 215 -2.20 -3.09 37.20
N ASP A 216 -3.41 -3.26 36.64
CA ASP A 216 -4.57 -2.35 36.70
C ASP A 216 -4.63 -1.19 35.67
N SER A 217 -4.99 -1.53 34.42
CA SER A 217 -6.00 -0.73 33.70
C SER A 217 -6.82 -1.62 32.77
N GLU A 218 -8.14 -1.60 32.95
CA GLU A 218 -9.14 -2.35 32.18
C GLU A 218 -9.35 -1.78 30.75
N ASP A 219 -8.27 -1.50 30.01
CA ASP A 219 -8.33 -0.98 28.63
C ASP A 219 -7.74 -1.95 27.60
N SER A 220 -7.82 -3.25 27.86
CA SER A 220 -7.57 -4.30 26.85
C SER A 220 -8.74 -4.43 25.85
N LEU A 221 -9.11 -3.34 25.19
CA LEU A 221 -9.89 -3.38 23.96
C LEU A 221 -8.93 -3.41 22.78
N GLY A 222 -8.48 -4.61 22.44
CA GLY A 222 -7.74 -4.85 21.21
C GLY A 222 -6.94 -6.14 21.26
N TYR A 223 -7.34 -7.10 20.43
CA TYR A 223 -6.63 -8.34 20.07
C TYR A 223 -6.82 -9.59 20.95
N GLU A 224 -6.85 -9.51 22.29
CA GLU A 224 -6.96 -10.73 23.13
C GLU A 224 -8.33 -11.42 23.08
N SER A 225 -9.40 -10.72 22.71
CA SER A 225 -10.77 -11.28 22.71
C SER A 225 -11.02 -12.31 21.61
N TYR A 226 -10.17 -12.40 20.57
CA TYR A 226 -10.36 -13.32 19.45
C TYR A 226 -9.88 -14.75 19.73
N TYR A 227 -8.94 -14.94 20.66
CA TYR A 227 -8.37 -16.25 20.95
C TYR A 227 -9.03 -16.98 22.14
N SER A 228 -9.82 -16.29 22.97
CA SER A 228 -10.30 -16.86 24.24
C SER A 228 -11.75 -17.37 24.21
N SER A 229 -12.46 -17.29 23.07
CA SER A 229 -13.86 -17.76 22.99
C SER A 229 -14.13 -18.55 21.73
N GLY A 230 -13.61 -19.78 21.68
CA GLY A 230 -13.89 -20.74 20.61
C GLY A 230 -13.41 -22.14 20.98
N VAL A 231 -14.34 -22.98 21.44
CA VAL A 231 -14.18 -24.38 21.81
C VAL A 231 -13.44 -25.19 20.72
N GLY A 232 -12.29 -25.79 21.04
CA GLY A 232 -11.68 -26.85 20.22
C GLY A 232 -10.15 -26.80 20.17
N GLY A 233 -9.48 -27.58 21.04
CA GLY A 233 -8.04 -27.53 21.22
C GLY A 233 -7.21 -28.04 20.03
N VAL A 234 -6.14 -27.31 19.72
CA VAL A 234 -4.85 -27.83 19.26
C VAL A 234 -3.76 -27.05 20.00
N LYS A 235 -2.95 -27.76 20.78
CA LYS A 235 -1.73 -27.23 21.42
C LYS A 235 -0.56 -27.41 20.45
N GLY A 236 0.09 -26.31 20.11
CA GLY A 236 1.42 -26.22 19.50
C GLY A 236 1.61 -24.76 19.10
N GLY A 237 2.51 -23.95 19.65
CA GLY A 237 3.73 -24.24 20.39
C GLY A 237 4.88 -23.54 19.70
N ASP A 238 4.93 -22.20 19.74
CA ASP A 238 6.10 -21.39 20.12
C ASP A 238 5.66 -19.93 20.18
N GLY A 239 5.96 -19.27 21.29
CA GLY A 239 5.50 -17.92 21.60
C GLY A 239 6.58 -16.91 21.29
N GLY A 240 6.41 -16.16 20.21
CA GLY A 240 7.03 -14.85 20.03
C GLY A 240 5.91 -13.82 19.98
N ALA A 241 5.73 -13.05 21.06
CA ALA A 241 4.91 -11.85 20.98
C ALA A 241 5.65 -10.86 20.07
N MET A 242 5.34 -10.86 18.77
CA MET A 242 5.85 -9.86 17.84
C MET A 242 5.23 -8.51 18.19
N GLY A 243 6.09 -7.53 18.47
CA GLY A 243 5.70 -6.15 18.71
C GLY A 243 5.21 -5.52 17.40
N GLY A 244 3.90 -5.53 17.17
CA GLY A 244 3.30 -4.84 16.03
C GLY A 244 3.21 -3.32 16.24
N LEU A 245 3.17 -2.57 15.14
CA LEU A 245 2.89 -1.14 15.12
C LEU A 245 1.57 -0.82 15.84
N ARG A 246 1.58 0.03 16.86
CA ARG A 246 0.36 0.53 17.52
C ARG A 246 0.14 2.00 17.23
N PHE A 247 -1.10 2.39 16.96
CA PHE A 247 -1.43 3.80 16.71
C PHE A 247 -1.20 4.66 17.97
N THR A 248 -0.50 5.78 17.85
CA THR A 248 -0.28 6.76 18.93
C THR A 248 -0.77 8.15 18.52
N GLY A 249 -1.15 8.96 19.50
CA GLY A 249 -1.63 10.33 19.29
C GLY A 249 -3.16 10.49 19.40
N GLU A 250 -3.60 11.75 19.49
CA GLU A 250 -5.01 12.10 19.58
C GLU A 250 -5.64 12.21 18.18
N TYR A 251 -6.78 11.55 17.96
CA TYR A 251 -7.58 11.72 16.75
C TYR A 251 -8.08 13.18 16.66
N LYS A 252 -7.50 13.98 15.76
CA LYS A 252 -7.84 15.40 15.58
C LYS A 252 -9.10 15.64 14.73
N GLY A 253 -9.79 14.58 14.31
CA GLY A 253 -10.96 14.67 13.42
C GLY A 253 -10.60 14.95 11.97
N TRP A 254 -11.54 14.69 11.05
CA TRP A 254 -11.44 15.18 9.68
C TRP A 254 -11.80 16.66 9.67
N ASN A 255 -10.94 17.51 9.09
CA ASN A 255 -11.33 18.86 8.73
C ASN A 255 -12.33 18.77 7.56
N ALA A 256 -13.61 18.60 7.88
CA ALA A 256 -14.67 18.74 6.89
C ALA A 256 -14.72 20.20 6.45
N ILE A 257 -14.33 20.46 5.20
CA ILE A 257 -14.52 21.74 4.52
C ILE A 257 -15.95 21.80 3.99
#